data_AF-W5YW26-F1
#
_entry.id   AF-W5YW26-F1
#
_cell.length_a   1.000
_cell.length_b   1.000
_cell.length_c   1.000
_cell.angle_alpha   90.00
_cell.angle_beta   90.00
_cell.angle_gamma   90.00
#
_symmetry.space_group_name_H-M   'P 1'
#
loop_
_entity.id
_entity.type
_entity.pdbx_description
1 polymer ?
#
loop_
_entity_poly.entity_id
_entity_poly.type
_entity_poly.pdbx_seq_one_letter_code
_entity_poly.pdbx_strand_id
1 'polypeptide(L)'
;MIFSKSQSMDIELKNQAIYSSLVDRLWRSVGVRLLTEFLDSLRTGQKFRFGPLVVSDFGVELTRRGILSKGSAQFCKWDELLTGTADGAFHIGHKDDEKLAAGLSYLDVNNVHILQGAMSILWKSGGERLSSILNS
;
A
#
# COMPACT_ATOMS: atom_id res chain seq x y z
N MET A 1 42.51 26.97 -23.04
CA MET A 1 41.37 26.11 -23.45
C MET A 1 40.84 25.47 -22.17
N ILE A 2 39.63 25.82 -21.73
CA ILE A 2 39.05 25.33 -20.46
C ILE A 2 38.28 24.04 -20.77
N PHE A 3 38.72 22.91 -20.22
CA PHE A 3 38.00 21.64 -20.31
C PHE A 3 36.84 21.66 -19.30
N SER A 4 35.60 21.71 -19.81
CA SER A 4 34.41 21.46 -19.00
C SER A 4 34.41 20.00 -18.57
N LYS A 5 34.59 19.75 -17.26
CA LYS A 5 34.50 18.41 -16.69
C LYS A 5 33.02 18.03 -16.67
N SER A 6 32.57 17.33 -17.71
CA SER A 6 31.31 16.58 -17.67
C SER A 6 31.35 15.67 -16.44
N GLN A 7 30.54 15.98 -15.43
CA GLN A 7 30.32 15.05 -14.33
C GLN A 7 29.45 13.92 -14.87
N SER A 8 30.07 12.82 -15.27
CA SER A 8 29.36 11.57 -15.50
C SER A 8 28.84 11.09 -14.15
N MET A 9 27.51 11.03 -14.02
CA MET A 9 26.87 10.39 -12.89
C MET A 9 26.78 8.90 -13.21
N ASP A 10 27.75 8.11 -12.76
CA ASP A 10 27.70 6.66 -12.85
C ASP A 10 26.63 6.14 -11.89
N ILE A 11 25.44 5.84 -12.42
CA ILE A 11 24.35 5.22 -11.66
C ILE A 11 24.56 3.71 -11.72
N GLU A 12 25.21 3.16 -10.69
CA GLU A 12 25.45 1.73 -10.58
C GLU A 12 24.22 1.02 -9.96
N LEU A 13 23.29 0.61 -10.83
CA LEU A 13 22.00 0.00 -10.44
C LEU A 13 22.12 -1.35 -9.69
N LYS A 14 23.33 -1.91 -9.56
CA LYS A 14 23.56 -3.25 -8.99
C LYS A 14 24.03 -3.25 -7.53
N ASN A 15 24.19 -2.07 -6.92
CA ASN A 15 24.62 -2.00 -5.52
C ASN A 15 23.42 -2.00 -4.56
N GLN A 16 22.98 -3.21 -4.20
CA GLN A 16 21.87 -3.42 -3.25
C GLN A 16 22.05 -2.64 -1.95
N ALA A 17 23.27 -2.53 -1.42
CA ALA A 17 23.52 -1.84 -0.15
C ALA A 17 23.16 -0.35 -0.20
N ILE A 18 23.49 0.32 -1.32
CA ILE A 18 23.15 1.74 -1.52
C ILE A 18 21.63 1.90 -1.62
N TYR A 19 20.98 1.06 -2.44
CA TYR A 19 19.53 1.12 -2.62
C TYR A 19 18.78 0.88 -1.31
N SER A 20 19.12 -0.18 -0.57
CA SER A 20 18.51 -0.49 0.72
C SER A 20 18.72 0.65 1.72
N SER A 21 19.90 1.25 1.77
CA SER A 21 20.16 2.40 2.67
C SER A 21 19.26 3.60 2.35
N LEU A 22 19.05 3.88 1.07
CA LEU A 22 18.15 4.96 0.63
C LEU A 22 16.69 4.66 0.99
N VAL A 23 16.22 3.45 0.69
CA VAL A 23 14.86 3.01 1.03
C VAL A 23 14.61 3.08 2.54
N ASP A 24 15.56 2.61 3.35
CA ASP A 24 15.46 2.64 4.81
C ASP A 24 15.36 4.07 5.35
N ARG A 25 16.16 4.99 4.81
CA ARG A 25 16.14 6.41 5.20
C ARG A 25 14.84 7.08 4.81
N LEU A 26 14.35 6.84 3.58
CA LEU A 26 13.06 7.36 3.11
C LEU A 26 11.91 6.83 3.97
N TRP A 27 11.95 5.54 4.30
CA TRP A 27 10.94 4.92 5.15
C TRP A 27 10.92 5.54 6.55
N ARG A 28 12.09 5.68 7.20
CA ARG A 28 12.20 6.24 8.55
C ARG A 28 11.83 7.72 8.61
N SER A 29 12.15 8.49 7.59
CA SER A 29 11.92 9.94 7.57
C SER A 29 10.51 10.34 7.12
N VAL A 30 9.96 9.64 6.12
CA VAL A 30 8.68 9.99 5.49
C VAL A 30 7.65 8.88 5.64
N GLY A 31 8.05 7.63 5.43
CA GLY A 31 7.14 6.48 5.48
C GLY A 31 6.42 6.34 6.82
N VAL A 32 7.15 6.40 7.93
CA VAL A 32 6.57 6.34 9.28
C VAL A 32 5.58 7.48 9.52
N ARG A 33 5.93 8.71 9.14
CA ARG A 33 5.04 9.86 9.28
C ARG A 33 3.76 9.69 8.48
N LEU A 34 3.85 9.30 7.20
CA LEU A 34 2.68 9.06 6.35
C LEU A 34 1.81 7.92 6.88
N LEU A 35 2.42 6.86 7.42
CA LEU A 35 1.70 5.77 8.07
C LEU A 35 0.94 6.27 9.29
N THR A 36 1.60 7.01 10.20
CA THR A 36 0.95 7.56 11.40
C THR A 36 -0.22 8.48 11.04
N GLU A 37 -0.02 9.43 10.11
CA GLU A 37 -1.06 10.34 9.65
C GLU A 37 -2.24 9.59 9.02
N PHE A 38 -1.97 8.55 8.22
CA PHE A 38 -2.99 7.68 7.64
C PHE A 38 -3.80 6.96 8.71
N LEU A 39 -3.14 6.36 9.70
CA LEU A 39 -3.78 5.63 10.79
C LEU A 39 -4.61 6.54 11.71
N ASP A 40 -4.10 7.74 12.03
CA ASP A 40 -4.85 8.72 12.81
C ASP A 40 -6.10 9.20 12.06
N SER A 41 -5.97 9.43 10.76
CA SER A 41 -7.11 9.80 9.91
C SER A 41 -8.17 8.70 9.90
N LEU A 42 -7.77 7.43 9.74
CA LEU A 42 -8.68 6.28 9.84
C LEU A 42 -9.38 6.21 11.20
N ARG A 43 -8.65 6.46 12.31
CA ARG A 43 -9.19 6.48 13.67
C ARG A 43 -10.32 7.48 13.85
N THR A 44 -10.30 8.59 13.11
CA THR A 44 -11.38 9.60 13.12
C THR A 44 -12.60 9.22 12.26
N GLY A 45 -12.56 8.07 11.58
CA GLY A 45 -13.60 7.60 10.68
C GLY A 45 -13.43 8.03 9.23
N GLN A 46 -12.32 8.67 8.88
CA GLN A 46 -12.03 9.01 7.49
C GLN A 46 -11.88 7.74 6.64
N LYS A 47 -12.36 7.81 5.39
CA LYS A 47 -12.12 6.79 4.38
C LYS A 47 -11.13 7.29 3.34
N PHE A 48 -10.28 6.40 2.85
CA PHE A 48 -9.29 6.70 1.81
C PHE A 48 -9.60 5.96 0.53
N ARG A 49 -9.36 6.59 -0.61
CA ARG A 49 -9.53 5.97 -1.91
C ARG A 49 -8.16 5.64 -2.52
N PHE A 50 -7.92 4.37 -2.79
CA PHE A 50 -6.75 3.87 -3.52
C PHE A 50 -7.22 3.31 -4.86
N GLY A 51 -7.21 4.13 -5.91
CA GLY A 51 -7.74 3.74 -7.22
C GLY A 51 -9.22 3.27 -7.13
N PRO A 52 -9.52 2.00 -7.42
CA PRO A 52 -10.87 1.45 -7.30
C PRO A 52 -11.27 1.03 -5.87
N LEU A 53 -10.31 0.96 -4.94
CA LEU A 53 -10.50 0.49 -3.58
C LEU A 53 -10.86 1.65 -2.64
N VAL A 54 -11.85 1.46 -1.77
CA VAL A 54 -12.11 2.36 -0.64
C VAL A 54 -11.68 1.66 0.63
N VAL A 55 -10.85 2.32 1.43
CA VAL A 55 -10.29 1.82 2.67
C VAL A 55 -10.88 2.59 3.84
N SER A 56 -11.29 1.87 4.88
CA SER A 56 -11.74 2.37 6.18
C SER A 56 -10.91 1.75 7.29
N ASP A 57 -11.12 2.15 8.54
CA ASP A 57 -10.37 1.58 9.66
C ASP A 57 -10.59 0.07 9.84
N PHE A 58 -11.78 -0.44 9.48
CA PHE A 58 -12.23 -1.82 9.73
C PHE A 58 -12.03 -2.77 8.54
N GLY A 59 -11.71 -2.24 7.36
CA GLY A 59 -11.69 -3.04 6.14
C GLY A 59 -11.79 -2.19 4.89
N VAL A 60 -12.11 -2.84 3.78
CA VAL A 60 -12.13 -2.24 2.44
C VAL A 60 -13.41 -2.57 1.69
N GLU A 61 -13.76 -1.72 0.74
CA GLU A 61 -14.84 -1.97 -0.22
C GLU A 61 -14.22 -2.48 -1.52
N LEU A 62 -14.41 -3.77 -1.81
CA LEU A 62 -13.97 -4.42 -3.04
C LEU A 62 -15.09 -4.41 -4.08
N THR A 63 -14.77 -4.01 -5.31
CA THR A 63 -15.70 -4.11 -6.42
C THR A 63 -15.53 -5.46 -7.10
N ARG A 64 -16.64 -6.20 -7.29
CA ARG A 64 -16.60 -7.47 -8.00
C ARG A 64 -16.18 -7.28 -9.47
N ARG A 65 -15.22 -8.08 -9.92
CA ARG A 65 -14.75 -8.14 -11.31
C ARG A 65 -15.79 -8.86 -12.17
N GLY A 66 -16.34 -8.17 -13.16
CA GLY A 66 -17.32 -8.72 -14.11
C GLY A 66 -16.98 -8.33 -15.56
N ILE A 67 -17.39 -9.18 -16.52
CA ILE A 67 -17.11 -8.98 -17.96
C ILE A 67 -18.08 -7.96 -18.60
N LEU A 68 -19.26 -7.73 -18.01
CA LEU A 68 -20.31 -6.87 -18.59
C LEU A 68 -20.92 -5.81 -17.65
N SER A 69 -20.54 -5.74 -16.38
CA SER A 69 -21.00 -4.66 -15.47
C SER A 69 -19.99 -4.40 -14.35
N LYS A 70 -19.90 -3.15 -13.89
CA LYS A 70 -19.26 -2.84 -12.61
C LYS A 70 -20.14 -3.48 -11.53
N GLY A 71 -19.63 -4.53 -10.89
CA GLY A 71 -20.34 -5.19 -9.80
C GLY A 71 -20.60 -4.23 -8.64
N SER A 72 -21.52 -4.57 -7.74
CA SER A 72 -21.70 -3.85 -6.49
C SER A 72 -20.43 -3.91 -5.66
N ALA A 73 -20.06 -2.78 -5.03
CA ALA A 73 -19.02 -2.78 -4.02
C ALA A 73 -19.49 -3.60 -2.81
N GLN A 74 -18.63 -4.48 -2.33
CA GLN A 74 -18.83 -5.29 -1.13
C GLN A 74 -17.80 -4.89 -0.09
N PHE A 75 -18.26 -4.62 1.13
CA PHE A 75 -17.38 -4.39 2.25
C PHE A 75 -16.81 -5.72 2.76
N CYS A 76 -15.49 -5.76 2.92
CA CYS A 76 -14.73 -6.90 3.41
C CYS A 76 -13.84 -6.46 4.57
N LYS A 77 -13.88 -7.17 5.68
CA LYS A 77 -13.04 -6.94 6.86
C LYS A 77 -11.61 -7.42 6.61
N TRP A 78 -10.67 -6.95 7.43
CA TRP A 78 -9.25 -7.29 7.29
C TRP A 78 -8.94 -8.79 7.38
N ASP A 79 -9.70 -9.54 8.18
CA ASP A 79 -9.56 -10.99 8.38
C ASP A 79 -10.18 -11.82 7.25
N GLU A 80 -10.99 -11.21 6.37
CA GLU A 80 -11.58 -11.85 5.19
C GLU A 80 -10.69 -11.72 3.95
N LEU A 81 -9.58 -10.99 4.05
CA LEU A 81 -8.73 -10.62 2.91
C LEU A 81 -7.45 -11.44 2.83
N LEU A 82 -6.95 -11.59 1.61
CA LEU A 82 -5.60 -12.04 1.28
C LEU A 82 -4.92 -10.99 0.40
N THR A 83 -3.59 -10.97 0.44
CA THR A 83 -2.80 -10.07 -0.41
C THR A 83 -1.69 -10.79 -1.15
N GLY A 84 -1.33 -10.26 -2.31
CA GLY A 84 -0.15 -10.68 -3.06
C GLY A 84 0.46 -9.51 -3.83
N THR A 85 1.64 -9.73 -4.39
CA THR A 85 2.31 -8.77 -5.26
C THR A 85 2.68 -9.45 -6.56
N ALA A 86 2.24 -8.89 -7.67
CA ALA A 86 2.54 -9.39 -9.02
C ALA A 86 2.41 -8.23 -10.02
N ASP A 87 3.22 -8.29 -11.08
CA ASP A 87 3.13 -7.36 -12.23
C ASP A 87 3.18 -5.87 -11.86
N GLY A 88 3.99 -5.51 -10.85
CA GLY A 88 4.12 -4.11 -10.41
C GLY A 88 2.91 -3.56 -9.66
N ALA A 89 2.03 -4.44 -9.16
CA ALA A 89 0.85 -4.07 -8.39
C ALA A 89 0.75 -4.82 -7.06
N PHE A 90 0.11 -4.18 -6.08
CA PHE A 90 -0.38 -4.79 -4.86
C PHE A 90 -1.79 -5.30 -5.08
N HIS A 91 -2.01 -6.60 -4.92
CA HIS A 91 -3.29 -7.26 -5.11
C HIS A 91 -3.92 -7.55 -3.75
N ILE A 92 -5.18 -7.17 -3.59
CA ILE A 92 -6.02 -7.46 -2.43
C ILE A 92 -7.24 -8.22 -2.92
N GLY A 93 -7.55 -9.36 -2.31
CA GLY A 93 -8.71 -10.17 -2.67
C GLY A 93 -9.42 -10.76 -1.45
N HIS A 94 -10.67 -11.17 -1.63
CA HIS A 94 -11.39 -11.95 -0.62
C HIS A 94 -10.89 -13.39 -0.60
N LYS A 95 -10.82 -14.01 0.58
CA LYS A 95 -10.32 -15.40 0.74
C LYS A 95 -11.17 -16.43 0.00
N ASP A 96 -12.48 -16.26 0.05
CA ASP A 96 -13.44 -17.24 -0.50
C ASP A 96 -14.08 -16.82 -1.83
N ASP A 97 -13.79 -15.62 -2.36
CA ASP A 97 -14.37 -15.12 -3.61
C ASP A 97 -13.30 -14.41 -4.46
N GLU A 98 -12.73 -15.14 -5.40
CA GLU A 98 -11.70 -14.64 -6.33
C GLU A 98 -12.19 -13.49 -7.23
N LYS A 99 -13.51 -13.31 -7.38
CA LYS A 99 -14.06 -12.20 -8.16
C LYS A 99 -14.06 -10.89 -7.37
N LEU A 100 -13.97 -10.94 -6.05
CA LEU A 100 -13.77 -9.77 -5.19
C LEU A 100 -12.27 -9.53 -5.04
N ALA A 101 -11.71 -8.77 -5.98
CA ALA A 101 -10.30 -8.44 -5.97
C ALA A 101 -10.04 -7.06 -6.57
N ALA A 102 -8.97 -6.42 -6.09
CA ALA A 102 -8.46 -5.15 -6.59
C ALA A 102 -6.94 -5.23 -6.73
N GLY A 103 -6.43 -4.73 -7.86
CA GLY A 103 -5.00 -4.51 -8.08
C GLY A 103 -4.70 -3.01 -7.99
N LEU A 104 -3.68 -2.65 -7.22
CA LEU A 104 -3.22 -1.29 -7.03
C LEU A 104 -1.79 -1.15 -7.60
N SER A 105 -1.65 -0.42 -8.69
CA SER A 105 -0.33 -0.14 -9.29
C SER A 105 0.55 0.63 -8.30
N TYR A 106 1.78 0.15 -8.07
CA TYR A 106 2.75 0.88 -7.24
C TYR A 106 3.21 2.19 -7.88
N LEU A 107 3.05 2.33 -9.20
CA LEU A 107 3.45 3.53 -9.95
C LEU A 107 2.32 4.56 -10.03
N ASP A 108 1.09 4.11 -10.28
CA ASP A 108 -0.03 5.00 -10.62
C ASP A 108 -0.92 5.34 -9.42
N VAL A 109 -0.89 4.52 -8.36
CA VAL A 109 -1.68 4.74 -7.16
C VAL A 109 -0.77 5.19 -6.03
N ASN A 110 -1.02 6.39 -5.53
CA ASN A 110 -0.23 6.96 -4.45
C ASN A 110 -0.33 6.12 -3.16
N ASN A 111 0.76 6.08 -2.41
CA ASN A 111 0.83 5.55 -1.05
C ASN A 111 0.44 4.07 -0.89
N VAL A 112 0.43 3.27 -1.96
CA VAL A 112 0.12 1.82 -1.88
C VAL A 112 1.03 1.09 -0.90
N HIS A 113 2.32 1.42 -0.87
CA HIS A 113 3.26 0.85 0.10
C HIS A 113 2.91 1.17 1.56
N ILE A 114 2.27 2.31 1.83
CA ILE A 114 1.82 2.66 3.18
C ILE A 114 0.66 1.75 3.59
N LEU A 115 -0.33 1.57 2.71
CA LEU A 115 -1.45 0.65 2.94
C LEU A 115 -0.96 -0.78 3.14
N GLN A 116 -0.09 -1.26 2.25
CA GLN A 116 0.50 -2.60 2.34
C GLN A 116 1.27 -2.80 3.66
N GLY A 117 2.07 -1.81 4.06
CA GLY A 117 2.79 -1.82 5.34
C GLY A 117 1.83 -1.90 6.53
N ALA A 118 0.77 -1.09 6.53
CA ALA A 118 -0.24 -1.09 7.59
C ALA A 118 -0.94 -2.46 7.72
N MET A 119 -1.40 -3.04 6.60
CA MET A 119 -2.02 -4.36 6.59
C MET A 119 -1.06 -5.45 7.08
N SER A 120 0.21 -5.40 6.66
CA SER A 120 1.22 -6.35 7.12
C SER A 120 1.46 -6.28 8.63
N ILE A 121 1.47 -5.08 9.21
CA ILE A 121 1.60 -4.90 10.66
C ILE A 121 0.36 -5.45 11.36
N LEU A 122 -0.85 -5.09 10.90
CA LEU A 122 -2.11 -5.54 11.50
C LEU A 122 -2.21 -7.07 11.55
N TRP A 123 -1.87 -7.76 10.46
CA TRP A 123 -1.93 -9.22 10.44
C TRP A 123 -0.86 -9.89 11.29
N LYS A 124 0.29 -9.23 11.50
CA LYS A 124 1.33 -9.72 12.43
C LYS A 124 0.95 -9.52 13.89
N SER A 125 0.34 -8.39 14.22
CA SER A 125 -0.07 -8.07 15.59
C SER A 125 -1.38 -8.74 15.99
N GLY A 126 -2.25 -9.03 15.01
CA GLY A 126 -3.65 -9.35 15.26
C GLY A 126 -4.44 -8.08 15.59
N GLY A 127 -5.61 -7.91 15.00
CA GLY A 127 -6.48 -6.77 15.26
C GLY A 127 -7.58 -6.61 14.22
N GLU A 128 -8.62 -5.86 14.60
CA GLU A 128 -9.78 -5.60 13.74
C GLU A 128 -9.74 -4.21 13.07
N ARG A 129 -8.82 -3.35 13.50
CA ARG A 129 -8.71 -1.95 13.05
C ARG A 129 -7.28 -1.62 12.67
N LEU A 130 -7.05 -0.95 11.54
CA LEU A 130 -5.70 -0.49 11.21
C LEU A 130 -5.18 0.48 12.26
N SER A 131 -6.02 1.38 12.76
CA SER A 131 -5.64 2.38 13.77
C SER A 131 -5.15 1.77 15.08
N SER A 132 -5.45 0.50 15.39
CA SER A 132 -4.93 -0.14 16.60
C SER A 132 -3.40 -0.30 16.60
N ILE A 133 -2.77 -0.21 15.43
CA ILE A 133 -1.31 -0.18 15.27
C ILE A 133 -0.69 0.97 16.06
N LEU A 134 -1.38 2.09 16.23
CA LEU A 134 -0.87 3.24 17.01
C LEU A 134 -0.76 2.95 18.52
N ASN A 135 -1.44 1.91 18.99
CA ASN A 135 -1.44 1.50 20.40
C ASN A 135 -0.55 0.26 20.66
N SER A 136 0.15 -0.24 19.63
CA SER A 136 0.96 -1.46 19.66
C SER A 136 2.41 -1.19 20.09
#